data_AF-X8JVG7-F1
#
_entry.id   AF-X8JVG7-F1
#
_cell.length_a   1.000
_cell.length_b   1.000
_cell.length_c   1.000
_cell.angle_alpha   90.00
_cell.angle_beta   90.00
_cell.angle_gamma   90.00
#
_symmetry.space_group_name_H-M   'P 1'
#
loop_
_entity.id
_entity.type
_entity.pdbx_description
1 polymer ?
#
loop_
_entity_poly.entity_id
_entity_poly.type
_entity_poly.pdbx_seq_one_letter_code
_entity_poly.pdbx_strand_id
1 'polypeptide(L)' 'MGALMGGGVGLTIGFIFGSYSILRGGAGPRGAMATLSQYMLSSAATFSFFLSIGSVSMYSQDWMARYEYYIR' A
#
# COMPACT_ATOMS: atom_id res chain seq x y z
N MET A 1 0.71 -8.54 -9.69
CA MET A 1 1.00 -8.81 -8.27
C MET A 1 0.95 -7.55 -7.37
N GLY A 2 1.20 -6.35 -7.88
CA GLY A 2 1.30 -5.11 -7.06
C GLY A 2 0.03 -4.74 -6.26
N ALA A 3 -1.17 -4.84 -6.84
CA ALA A 3 -2.40 -4.47 -6.13
C ALA A 3 -2.71 -5.40 -4.92
N LEU A 4 -2.51 -6.71 -5.06
CA LEU A 4 -2.74 -7.66 -3.96
C LEU A 4 -1.71 -7.49 -2.83
N MET A 5 -0.43 -7.28 -3.18
CA MET A 5 0.63 -7.01 -2.21
C MET A 5 0.46 -5.64 -1.53
N GLY A 6 0.09 -4.61 -2.30
CA GLY A 6 -0.19 -3.27 -1.79
C GLY A 6 -1.41 -3.24 -0.85
N GLY A 7 -2.44 -4.03 -1.15
CA GLY A 7 -3.59 -4.18 -0.28
C GLY A 7 -3.24 -4.83 1.06
N GLY A 8 -2.48 -5.93 1.04
CA GLY A 8 -2.02 -6.60 2.27
C GLY A 8 -1.10 -5.74 3.14
N VAL A 9 -0.14 -5.05 2.54
CA VAL A 9 0.77 -4.13 3.24
C VAL A 9 0.01 -2.92 3.80
N GLY A 10 -0.89 -2.32 3.00
CA GLY A 10 -1.67 -1.17 3.43
C GLY A 10 -2.67 -1.50 4.55
N LEU A 11 -3.24 -2.71 4.57
CA LEU A 11 -4.07 -3.18 5.69
C LEU A 11 -3.25 -3.34 6.97
N THR A 12 -2.03 -3.88 6.88
CA THR A 12 -1.16 -4.10 8.04
C THR A 12 -0.66 -2.77 8.63
N ILE A 13 -0.21 -1.85 7.78
CA ILE A 13 0.24 -0.51 8.21
C ILE A 13 -0.94 0.28 8.78
N GLY A 14 -2.10 0.24 8.14
CA GLY A 14 -3.30 0.90 8.63
C GLY A 14 -3.81 0.29 9.95
N PHE A 15 -3.56 -1.00 10.21
CA PHE A 15 -3.85 -1.63 11.50
C PHE A 15 -2.91 -1.12 12.59
N ILE A 16 -1.60 -1.05 12.33
CA ILE A 16 -0.60 -0.55 13.30
C ILE A 16 -0.86 0.93 13.61
N PHE A 17 -0.99 1.76 12.58
CA PHE A 17 -1.20 3.21 12.76
C PHE A 17 -2.59 3.52 13.33
N GLY A 18 -3.62 2.79 12.89
CA GLY A 18 -4.97 2.92 13.43
C GLY A 18 -5.05 2.51 14.89
N SER A 19 -4.43 1.38 15.28
CA SER A 19 -4.35 0.95 16.68
C SER A 19 -3.57 1.95 17.53
N TYR A 20 -2.46 2.47 17.01
CA TYR A 20 -1.66 3.50 17.68
C TYR A 20 -2.43 4.82 17.86
N SER A 21 -3.20 5.23 16.85
CA SER A 21 -4.04 6.43 16.91
C SER A 21 -5.17 6.30 17.94
N ILE A 22 -5.73 5.10 18.11
CA ILE A 22 -6.76 4.82 19.13
C ILE A 22 -6.15 4.78 20.53
N LEU A 23 -4.96 4.18 20.69
CA LEU A 23 -4.26 4.09 21.98
C LEU A 23 -3.76 5.45 22.46
N ARG A 24 -3.34 6.36 21.56
CA ARG A 24 -2.90 7.72 21.92
C ARG A 24 -4.01 8.77 21.94
N GLY A 25 -4.90 8.76 20.96
CA GLY A 25 -5.92 9.79 20.76
C GLY A 25 -7.28 9.45 21.37
N GLY A 26 -7.42 8.24 21.92
CA GLY A 26 -8.70 7.67 22.30
C GLY A 26 -9.46 7.11 21.10
N ALA A 27 -10.38 6.19 21.37
CA ALA A 27 -11.39 5.82 20.39
C ALA A 27 -12.24 7.06 20.10
N GLY A 28 -12.09 7.65 18.91
CA GLY A 28 -12.86 8.83 18.52
C GLY A 28 -14.38 8.63 18.66
N PRO A 29 -15.21 9.67 18.45
CA PRO A 29 -16.66 9.62 18.68
C PRO A 29 -17.42 8.50 17.95
N ARG A 30 -16.79 7.90 16.94
CA ARG A 30 -17.30 6.79 16.12
C ARG A 30 -16.86 5.40 16.62
N GLY A 31 -16.12 5.31 17.71
CA GLY A 31 -15.59 4.07 18.28
C GLY A 31 -14.23 3.63 17.72
N ALA A 32 -13.55 2.75 18.45
CA ALA A 32 -12.21 2.25 18.11
C ALA A 32 -12.21 1.55 16.74
N MET A 33 -13.16 0.63 16.53
CA MET A 33 -13.25 -0.17 15.30
C MET A 33 -13.52 0.66 14.04
N ALA A 34 -14.34 1.72 14.13
CA ALA A 34 -14.62 2.58 12.98
C ALA A 34 -13.42 3.46 12.60
N THR A 35 -12.66 3.92 13.59
CA THR A 35 -11.45 4.72 13.37
C THR A 35 -10.34 3.83 12.80
N LEU A 36 -10.18 2.62 13.35
CA LEU A 36 -9.24 1.60 12.87
C LEU A 36 -9.53 1.23 11.41
N SER A 37 -10.77 0.88 11.09
CA SER A 37 -11.15 0.44 9.75
C SER A 37 -10.98 1.55 8.71
N GLN A 38 -11.20 2.81 9.07
CA GLN A 38 -10.90 3.96 8.19
C GLN A 38 -9.41 4.09 7.89
N TYR A 39 -8.53 3.94 8.89
CA TYR A 39 -7.08 3.96 8.66
C TYR A 39 -6.61 2.78 7.80
N MET A 40 -7.17 1.60 8.02
CA MET A 40 -6.89 0.38 7.23
C MET A 40 -7.35 0.53 5.78
N LEU A 41 -8.60 0.97 5.55
CA LEU A 41 -9.15 1.16 4.22
C LEU A 41 -8.42 2.25 3.44
N SER A 42 -8.16 3.40 4.08
CA SER A 42 -7.44 4.50 3.43
C SER A 42 -6.03 4.08 3.03
N SER A 43 -5.27 3.45 3.93
CA SER A 43 -3.90 3.01 3.65
C SER A 43 -3.84 1.91 2.60
N ALA A 44 -4.75 0.92 2.66
CA ALA A 44 -4.88 -0.14 1.67
C ALA A 44 -5.26 0.41 0.28
N ALA A 45 -6.17 1.37 0.21
CA ALA A 45 -6.57 2.00 -1.05
C ALA A 45 -5.40 2.74 -1.70
N THR A 46 -4.67 3.56 -0.94
CA THR A 46 -3.55 4.35 -1.46
C THR A 46 -2.38 3.48 -1.90
N PHE A 47 -1.97 2.50 -1.09
CA PHE A 47 -0.88 1.59 -1.46
C PHE A 47 -1.26 0.68 -2.64
N SER A 48 -2.47 0.11 -2.67
CA SER A 48 -2.93 -0.67 -3.84
C SER A 48 -2.98 0.17 -5.10
N PHE A 49 -3.44 1.43 -5.02
CA PHE A 49 -3.52 2.32 -6.16
C PHE A 49 -2.12 2.62 -6.74
N PHE A 50 -1.18 3.04 -5.89
CA PHE A 50 0.18 3.35 -6.34
C PHE A 50 0.96 2.12 -6.80
N LEU A 51 0.83 0.97 -6.13
CA LEU A 51 1.49 -0.27 -6.59
C LEU A 51 0.84 -0.84 -7.85
N SER A 52 -0.47 -0.66 -8.04
CA SER A 52 -1.14 -1.09 -9.28
C SER A 52 -0.62 -0.28 -10.47
N ILE A 53 -0.45 1.04 -10.32
CA ILE A 53 0.11 1.90 -11.37
C ILE A 53 1.61 1.64 -11.54
N GLY A 54 2.36 1.54 -10.45
CA GLY A 54 3.80 1.26 -10.48
C GLY A 54 4.13 -0.07 -11.15
N SER A 55 3.27 -1.09 -10.99
CA SER A 55 3.40 -2.37 -11.68
C SER A 55 3.30 -2.24 -13.21
N VAL A 56 2.59 -1.23 -13.73
CA VAL A 56 2.49 -0.99 -15.17
C VAL A 56 3.72 -0.23 -15.67
N SER A 57 4.26 0.70 -14.88
CA SER A 57 5.46 1.47 -15.23
C SER A 57 6.73 0.61 -15.34
N MET A 58 6.79 -0.51 -14.61
CA MET A 58 7.94 -1.43 -14.61
C MET A 58 8.12 -2.22 -15.91
N TYR A 59 7.14 -2.23 -16.81
CA TYR A 59 7.27 -2.90 -18.12
C TYR A 59 8.30 -2.25 -19.06
N SER A 60 8.80 -1.07 -18.72
CA SER A 60 9.79 -0.32 -19.51
C SER A 60 11.26 -0.63 -19.15
N GLN A 61 11.54 -1.34 -18.06
CA GLN A 61 12.92 -1.57 -17.61
C GLN A 61 13.62 -2.80 -18.20
N ASP A 62 12.90 -3.69 -18.88
CA ASP A 62 13.52 -4.83 -19.60
C ASP A 62 14.27 -4.39 -20.87
N TRP A 63 13.94 -3.24 -21.43
CA TRP A 63 14.59 -2.76 -22.67
C TRP A 63 16.07 -2.43 -22.47
N MET A 64 16.46 -2.03 -21.26
CA MET A 64 17.85 -1.67 -20.94
C MET A 64 18.71 -2.91 -20.66
N ALA A 65 18.20 -3.85 -19.87
CA ALA A 65 18.88 -5.12 -19.60
C ALA A 65 19.03 -5.99 -20.86
N ARG A 66 18.09 -5.87 -21.81
CA ARG A 66 18.10 -6.61 -23.08
C ARG A 66 18.97 -5.94 -24.15
N TYR A 67 19.17 -4.63 -24.09
CA TYR A 67 20.10 -3.91 -24.98
C TYR A 67 21.56 -4.25 -24.67
N GLU A 68 21.90 -4.45 -23.39
CA GLU A 68 23.26 -4.81 -22.95
C GLU A 68 23.66 -6.26 -23.33
N TYR A 69 22.67 -7.16 -23.50
CA TYR A 69 22.88 -8.51 -24.03
C TYR A 69 23.04 -8.57 -25.56
N TYR A 70 22.59 -7.55 -26.30
CA TYR A 70 22.70 -7.48 -27.76
C TYR A 70 23.99 -6.82 -28.27
N ILE A 71 24.80 -6.23 -27.37
CA ILE A 71 26.04 -5.52 -27.69
C ILE A 71 27.30 -6.30 -27.23
N ARG A 72 27.13 -7.47 -26.61
CA ARG A 72 28.20 -8.47 -26.38
C ARG A 72 28.02 -9.68 -27.28
#